data_AF-A0A151IHM8-F1
#
_entry.id   AF-A0A151IHM8-F1
#
_cell.length_a   1.000
_cell.length_b   1.000
_cell.length_c   1.000
_cell.angle_alpha   90.00
_cell.angle_beta   90.00
_cell.angle_gamma   90.00
#
_symmetry.space_group_name_H-M   'P 1'
#
loop_
_entity.id
_entity.type
_entity.pdbx_description
1 polymer ?
#
loop_
_entity_poly.entity_id
_entity_poly.type
_entity_poly.pdbx_seq_one_letter_code
_entity_poly.pdbx_strand_id
1 'polypeptide(L)'
;MTYGAEIWGWKERESLERVMMNYVRWIFGLDFCTPRYVIMRELTLTKLKVAKEVEGGIGYNIEKELIEREKDVQRQWEDAKIRNARYNKKYKEIEAKGKGPRYLEKVNLQELQRGDEIMALVKLRCGNLEEANKFWKREKEDREMMCVFCGDGKDDLEYYVKFCEKVRGWFQELGENSDEIIKIFRDENLDETKGKIISRLWKENEKEKENANKKRGVD
;
A
#
# COMPACT_ATOMS: atom_id res chain seq x y z
N MET A 1 -41.43 -3.97 -25.06
CA MET A 1 -41.22 -3.13 -23.86
C MET A 1 -39.91 -3.55 -23.21
N THR A 2 -38.84 -2.80 -23.46
CA THR A 2 -37.54 -2.96 -22.79
C THR A 2 -37.61 -2.21 -21.46
N TYR A 3 -37.80 -2.94 -20.36
CA TYR A 3 -37.71 -2.33 -19.03
C TYR A 3 -36.26 -1.97 -18.76
N GLY A 4 -35.90 -0.72 -19.05
CA GLY A 4 -34.71 -0.09 -18.51
C GLY A 4 -34.94 0.17 -17.03
N ALA A 5 -34.58 -0.81 -16.20
CA ALA A 5 -34.45 -0.58 -14.76
C ALA A 5 -33.24 0.33 -14.55
N GLU A 6 -33.47 1.63 -14.41
CA GLU A 6 -32.45 2.57 -13.96
C GLU A 6 -31.90 2.08 -12.62
N ILE A 7 -30.63 1.66 -12.62
CA ILE A 7 -30.02 1.05 -11.44
C ILE A 7 -29.54 2.16 -10.49
N TRP A 8 -30.50 2.78 -9.79
CA TRP A 8 -30.27 3.88 -8.83
C TRP A 8 -29.18 3.57 -7.78
N GLY A 9 -28.98 2.29 -7.43
CA GLY A 9 -27.95 1.88 -6.46
C GLY A 9 -26.49 1.92 -6.93
N TRP A 10 -26.19 2.07 -8.23
CA TRP A 10 -24.79 2.05 -8.72
C TRP A 10 -24.05 3.35 -8.43
N LYS A 11 -24.72 4.50 -8.52
CA LYS A 11 -24.12 5.83 -8.30
C LYS A 11 -23.82 6.09 -6.82
N GLU A 12 -24.72 5.67 -5.92
CA GLU A 12 -24.48 5.73 -4.47
C GLU A 12 -23.34 4.79 -4.06
N ARG A 13 -23.23 3.63 -4.70
CA ARG A 13 -22.15 2.67 -4.45
C ARG A 13 -20.78 3.16 -4.88
N GLU A 14 -20.65 3.76 -6.06
CA GLU A 14 -19.38 4.39 -6.47
C GLU A 14 -18.94 5.48 -5.48
N SER A 15 -19.92 6.20 -4.93
CA SER A 15 -19.69 7.22 -3.90
C SER A 15 -19.22 6.60 -2.59
N LEU A 16 -19.84 5.52 -2.13
CA LEU A 16 -19.42 4.76 -0.94
C LEU A 16 -18.03 4.15 -1.09
N GLU A 17 -17.72 3.55 -2.25
CA GLU A 17 -16.39 3.00 -2.52
C GLU A 17 -15.31 4.09 -2.52
N ARG A 18 -15.65 5.30 -2.97
CA ARG A 18 -14.75 6.46 -2.91
C ARG A 18 -14.51 6.92 -1.47
N VAL A 19 -15.57 7.00 -0.66
CA VAL A 19 -15.46 7.33 0.77
C VAL A 19 -14.64 6.28 1.51
N MET A 20 -14.92 4.99 1.29
CA MET A 20 -14.15 3.88 1.84
C MET A 20 -12.67 4.01 1.46
N MET A 21 -12.35 4.32 0.20
CA MET A 21 -10.97 4.49 -0.24
C MET A 21 -10.29 5.69 0.42
N ASN A 22 -11.00 6.80 0.61
CA ASN A 22 -10.47 7.97 1.32
C ASN A 22 -10.22 7.65 2.79
N TYR A 23 -11.14 6.92 3.43
CA TYR A 23 -11.00 6.49 4.82
C TYR A 23 -9.81 5.56 5.01
N VAL A 24 -9.62 4.59 4.11
CA VAL A 24 -8.45 3.69 4.10
C VAL A 24 -7.16 4.48 3.94
N ARG A 25 -7.11 5.43 2.99
CA ARG A 25 -5.94 6.30 2.84
C ARG A 25 -5.64 7.08 4.10
N TRP A 26 -6.68 7.61 4.76
CA TRP A 26 -6.52 8.36 6.00
C TRP A 26 -5.99 7.48 7.14
N ILE A 27 -6.58 6.30 7.37
CA ILE A 27 -6.11 5.36 8.40
C ILE A 27 -4.64 5.02 8.19
N PHE A 28 -4.28 4.64 6.95
CA PHE A 28 -2.93 4.16 6.65
C PHE A 28 -1.94 5.27 6.30
N GLY A 29 -2.35 6.55 6.36
CA GLY A 29 -1.53 7.69 5.94
C GLY A 29 -0.97 7.53 4.53
N LEU A 30 -1.76 7.00 3.60
CA LEU A 30 -1.36 6.81 2.20
C LEU A 30 -1.64 8.07 1.39
N ASP A 31 -0.68 8.42 0.53
CA ASP A 31 -0.78 9.53 -0.41
C ASP A 31 -2.01 9.34 -1.32
N PHE A 32 -2.65 10.46 -1.64
CA PHE A 32 -3.81 10.49 -2.53
C PHE A 32 -3.51 9.86 -3.91
N CYS A 33 -2.25 9.97 -4.38
CA CYS A 33 -1.77 9.40 -5.63
C CYS A 33 -1.48 7.90 -5.58
N THR A 34 -1.51 7.27 -4.40
CA THR A 34 -1.38 5.81 -4.29
C THR A 34 -2.52 5.17 -5.08
N PRO A 35 -2.22 4.38 -6.13
CA PRO A 35 -3.26 3.90 -7.03
C PRO A 35 -4.24 3.00 -6.30
N ARG A 36 -5.54 3.18 -6.57
CA ARG A 36 -6.62 2.42 -5.93
C ARG A 36 -6.41 0.90 -6.02
N TYR A 37 -5.96 0.42 -7.17
CA TYR A 37 -5.73 -1.01 -7.40
C TYR A 37 -4.59 -1.58 -6.55
N VAL A 38 -3.60 -0.76 -6.16
CA VAL A 38 -2.51 -1.18 -5.24
C VAL A 38 -3.08 -1.35 -3.84
N ILE A 39 -3.83 -0.36 -3.36
CA ILE A 39 -4.45 -0.38 -2.02
C ILE A 39 -5.43 -1.54 -1.90
N MET A 40 -6.30 -1.72 -2.90
CA MET A 40 -7.29 -2.80 -2.91
C MET A 40 -6.62 -4.17 -2.88
N ARG A 41 -5.54 -4.33 -3.64
CA ARG A 41 -4.79 -5.58 -3.70
C ARG A 41 -4.07 -5.86 -2.39
N GLU A 42 -3.31 -4.90 -1.89
CA GLU A 42 -2.46 -5.05 -0.71
C GLU A 42 -3.29 -5.26 0.56
N LEU A 43 -4.36 -4.49 0.73
CA LEU A 43 -5.25 -4.58 1.90
C LEU A 43 -6.38 -5.61 1.71
N THR A 44 -6.40 -6.32 0.58
CA THR A 44 -7.48 -7.26 0.20
C THR A 44 -8.90 -6.70 0.29
N LEU A 45 -9.04 -5.39 0.00
CA LEU A 45 -10.34 -4.73 0.02
C LEU A 45 -11.14 -5.17 -1.20
N THR A 46 -12.29 -5.78 -0.95
CA THR A 46 -13.24 -6.13 -2.01
C THR A 46 -14.26 -5.01 -2.18
N LYS A 47 -14.77 -4.84 -3.42
CA LYS A 47 -15.86 -3.90 -3.67
C LYS A 47 -17.09 -4.29 -2.83
N LEU A 48 -17.70 -3.31 -2.19
CA LEU A 48 -18.94 -3.48 -1.43
C LEU A 48 -20.04 -3.96 -2.38
N LYS A 49 -20.49 -5.21 -2.23
CA LYS A 49 -21.62 -5.75 -2.99
C LYS A 49 -22.75 -6.05 -2.01
N VAL A 50 -23.88 -5.37 -2.19
CA VAL A 50 -25.14 -5.73 -1.50
C VAL A 50 -25.71 -6.93 -2.23
N ALA A 51 -25.79 -8.09 -1.56
CA ALA A 51 -26.59 -9.19 -2.05
C ALA A 51 -28.06 -8.78 -1.95
N LYS A 52 -28.81 -8.86 -3.05
CA LYS A 52 -30.27 -8.83 -2.95
C LYS A 52 -30.68 -10.18 -2.37
N GLU A 53 -31.48 -10.19 -1.32
CA GLU A 53 -32.14 -11.43 -0.89
C GLU A 53 -33.14 -11.82 -1.98
N VAL A 54 -32.70 -12.70 -2.89
CA VAL A 54 -33.61 -13.38 -3.80
C VAL A 54 -34.10 -14.62 -3.07
N GLU A 55 -35.35 -14.59 -2.59
CA GLU A 55 -36.05 -15.76 -2.07
C GLU A 55 -36.17 -16.83 -3.17
N GLY A 56 -35.19 -17.73 -3.22
CA GLY A 56 -35.18 -18.85 -4.16
C GLY A 56 -33.79 -19.48 -4.28
N GLY A 57 -33.65 -20.74 -3.84
CA GLY A 57 -32.36 -21.46 -3.77
C GLY A 57 -31.61 -21.60 -5.10
N ILE A 58 -32.28 -21.43 -6.25
CA ILE A 58 -31.65 -21.46 -7.59
C ILE A 58 -31.11 -20.07 -8.00
N GLY A 59 -31.85 -18.99 -7.70
CA GLY A 59 -31.44 -17.61 -8.00
C GLY A 59 -30.22 -17.18 -7.16
N TYR A 60 -30.16 -17.60 -5.90
CA TYR A 60 -29.06 -17.32 -4.98
C TYR A 60 -27.71 -17.90 -5.46
N ASN A 61 -27.70 -19.10 -6.05
CA ASN A 61 -26.48 -19.71 -6.59
C ASN A 61 -25.96 -18.97 -7.83
N ILE A 62 -26.87 -18.55 -8.73
CA ILE A 62 -26.49 -17.79 -9.94
C ILE A 62 -25.94 -16.41 -9.56
N GLU A 63 -26.57 -15.71 -8.61
CA GLU A 63 -26.07 -14.41 -8.14
C GLU A 63 -24.70 -14.53 -7.48
N LYS A 64 -24.47 -15.56 -6.66
CA LYS A 64 -23.15 -15.83 -6.08
C LYS A 64 -22.09 -16.07 -7.16
N GLU A 65 -22.38 -16.93 -8.14
CA GLU A 65 -21.45 -17.20 -9.23
C GLU A 65 -21.14 -15.93 -10.05
N LEU A 66 -22.14 -15.10 -10.34
CA LEU A 66 -21.93 -13.83 -11.04
C LEU A 66 -21.06 -12.87 -10.20
N ILE A 67 -21.30 -12.81 -8.89
CA ILE A 67 -20.52 -11.99 -7.96
C ILE A 67 -19.06 -12.44 -7.95
N GLU A 68 -18.80 -13.74 -7.90
CA GLU A 68 -17.46 -14.33 -7.91
C GLU A 68 -16.74 -14.11 -9.25
N ARG A 69 -17.41 -14.34 -10.38
CA ARG A 69 -16.85 -14.09 -11.71
C ARG A 69 -16.47 -12.63 -11.91
N GLU A 70 -17.31 -11.70 -11.49
CA GLU A 70 -16.98 -10.27 -11.55
C GLU A 70 -15.79 -9.91 -10.64
N LYS A 71 -15.69 -10.52 -9.45
CA LYS A 71 -14.51 -10.34 -8.57
C LYS A 71 -13.25 -10.86 -9.25
N ASP A 72 -13.33 -11.99 -9.97
CA ASP A 72 -12.21 -12.52 -10.75
C ASP A 72 -11.78 -11.62 -11.89
N VAL A 73 -12.73 -11.13 -12.70
CA VAL A 73 -12.44 -10.17 -13.78
C VAL A 73 -11.76 -8.93 -13.23
N GLN A 74 -12.24 -8.42 -12.10
CA GLN A 74 -11.63 -7.27 -11.44
C GLN A 74 -10.21 -7.58 -10.94
N ARG A 75 -10.01 -8.71 -10.26
CA ARG A 75 -8.68 -9.14 -9.80
C ARG A 75 -7.70 -9.26 -10.97
N GLN A 76 -8.12 -9.85 -12.08
CA GLN A 76 -7.30 -9.96 -13.29
C GLN A 76 -6.93 -8.58 -13.84
N TRP A 77 -7.86 -7.63 -13.84
CA TRP A 77 -7.59 -6.25 -14.26
C TRP A 77 -6.60 -5.53 -13.34
N GLU A 78 -6.78 -5.67 -12.02
CA GLU A 78 -5.87 -5.12 -11.00
C GLU A 78 -4.47 -5.72 -11.14
N ASP A 79 -4.37 -7.04 -11.25
CA ASP A 79 -3.12 -7.77 -11.43
C ASP A 79 -2.42 -7.36 -12.75
N ALA A 80 -3.19 -7.13 -13.82
CA ALA A 80 -2.64 -6.62 -15.08
C ALA A 80 -2.10 -5.18 -14.93
N LYS A 81 -2.76 -4.31 -14.15
CA LYS A 81 -2.28 -2.95 -13.87
C LYS A 81 -1.02 -2.97 -12.99
N ILE A 82 -0.97 -3.83 -11.99
CA ILE A 82 0.19 -4.03 -11.13
C ILE A 82 1.39 -4.55 -11.95
N ARG A 83 1.17 -5.58 -12.77
CA ARG A 83 2.20 -6.16 -13.63
C ARG A 83 2.76 -5.16 -14.65
N ASN A 84 1.92 -4.27 -15.15
CA ASN A 84 2.27 -3.24 -16.13
C ASN A 84 2.58 -1.88 -15.49
N ALA A 85 2.75 -1.80 -14.17
CA ALA A 85 3.04 -0.55 -13.48
C ALA A 85 4.36 0.05 -13.99
N ARG A 86 4.27 1.24 -14.59
CA ARG A 86 5.43 1.97 -15.13
C ARG A 86 6.17 2.76 -14.05
N TYR A 87 5.42 3.37 -13.15
CA TYR A 87 5.93 4.37 -12.20
C TYR A 87 6.61 3.76 -10.98
N ASN A 88 6.07 2.66 -10.46
CA ASN A 88 6.70 1.92 -9.36
C ASN A 88 6.78 0.44 -9.75
N LYS A 89 8.01 -0.01 -10.04
CA LYS A 89 8.28 -1.41 -10.43
C LYS A 89 8.06 -2.38 -9.27
N LYS A 90 8.14 -1.92 -8.02
CA LYS A 90 7.98 -2.75 -6.80
C LYS A 90 6.56 -3.27 -6.63
N TYR A 91 5.55 -2.62 -7.21
CA TYR A 91 4.18 -3.15 -7.15
C TYR A 91 4.07 -4.57 -7.70
N LYS A 92 4.95 -4.97 -8.62
CA LYS A 92 5.02 -6.35 -9.15
C LYS A 92 5.30 -7.41 -8.08
N GLU A 93 5.81 -7.01 -6.93
CA GLU A 93 6.12 -7.88 -5.78
C GLU A 93 4.87 -8.14 -4.91
N ILE A 94 3.78 -7.39 -5.10
CA ILE A 94 2.49 -7.62 -4.41
C ILE A 94 1.86 -8.90 -4.98
N GLU A 95 1.74 -9.94 -4.14
CA GLU A 95 1.33 -11.27 -4.60
C GLU A 95 -0.12 -11.33 -5.14
N ALA A 96 -0.27 -11.99 -6.29
CA ALA A 96 -1.56 -12.16 -6.99
C ALA A 96 -2.44 -13.30 -6.43
N LYS A 97 -2.02 -14.00 -5.36
CA LYS A 97 -2.64 -15.28 -4.92
C LYS A 97 -3.94 -15.22 -4.11
N GLY A 98 -4.56 -14.06 -3.92
CA GLY A 98 -5.92 -13.93 -3.41
C GLY A 98 -6.09 -14.18 -1.91
N LYS A 99 -5.05 -14.63 -1.21
CA LYS A 99 -4.90 -14.51 0.24
C LYS A 99 -4.31 -13.14 0.55
N GLY A 100 -4.79 -12.50 1.61
CA GLY A 100 -4.21 -11.26 2.10
C GLY A 100 -2.81 -11.47 2.65
N PRO A 101 -2.02 -10.41 2.77
CA PRO A 101 -0.66 -10.53 3.21
C PRO A 101 -0.61 -10.93 4.68
N ARG A 102 0.35 -11.77 5.04
CA ARG A 102 0.46 -12.36 6.39
C ARG A 102 0.48 -11.29 7.49
N TYR A 103 1.16 -10.17 7.27
CA TYR A 103 1.26 -9.09 8.26
C TYR A 103 -0.08 -8.37 8.57
N LEU A 104 -1.12 -8.54 7.76
CA LEU A 104 -2.47 -8.03 8.02
C LEU A 104 -3.42 -9.10 8.60
N GLU A 105 -2.92 -10.30 8.87
CA GLU A 105 -3.72 -11.32 9.54
C GLU A 105 -4.16 -10.86 10.94
N LYS A 106 -5.34 -11.31 11.36
CA LYS A 106 -5.98 -10.89 12.62
C LYS A 106 -5.07 -11.03 13.84
N VAL A 107 -4.21 -12.05 13.87
CA VAL A 107 -3.24 -12.28 14.94
C VAL A 107 -2.31 -11.07 15.13
N ASN A 108 -1.83 -10.47 14.04
CA ASN A 108 -0.96 -9.30 14.10
C ASN A 108 -1.73 -8.02 14.47
N LEU A 109 -3.00 -7.91 14.05
CA LEU A 109 -3.85 -6.74 14.33
C LEU A 109 -4.34 -6.67 15.79
N GLN A 110 -4.38 -7.80 16.50
CA GLN A 110 -4.79 -7.84 17.90
C GLN A 110 -3.68 -7.40 18.87
N GLU A 111 -2.43 -7.37 18.41
CA GLU A 111 -1.28 -6.91 19.18
C GLU A 111 -1.20 -5.38 19.09
N LEU A 112 -1.83 -4.68 20.05
CA LEU A 112 -1.89 -3.21 20.16
C LEU A 112 -0.52 -2.52 19.96
N GLN A 113 0.58 -3.18 20.30
CA GLN A 113 1.93 -2.64 20.19
C GLN A 113 2.50 -2.63 18.76
N ARG A 114 1.88 -3.35 17.81
CA ARG A 114 2.39 -3.51 16.44
C ARG A 114 1.75 -2.60 15.40
N GLY A 115 0.86 -1.71 15.83
CA GLY A 115 0.18 -0.77 14.94
C GLY A 115 1.14 0.03 14.07
N ASP A 116 2.23 0.56 14.65
CA ASP A 116 3.24 1.33 13.93
C ASP A 116 4.06 0.48 12.95
N GLU A 117 4.34 -0.78 13.30
CA GLU A 117 5.08 -1.73 12.46
C GLU A 117 4.26 -2.07 11.22
N ILE A 118 2.97 -2.40 11.42
CA ILE A 118 2.02 -2.67 10.36
C ILE A 118 1.86 -1.43 9.47
N MET A 119 1.69 -0.26 10.09
CA MET A 119 1.56 1.02 9.37
C MET A 119 2.76 1.27 8.46
N ALA A 120 3.96 1.14 9.00
CA ALA A 120 5.20 1.36 8.28
C ALA A 120 5.38 0.34 7.14
N LEU A 121 4.99 -0.93 7.35
CA LEU A 121 5.04 -1.95 6.30
C LEU A 121 4.02 -1.71 5.19
N VAL A 122 2.78 -1.30 5.51
CA VAL A 122 1.78 -0.88 4.50
C VAL A 122 2.34 0.28 3.67
N LYS A 123 2.90 1.30 4.32
CA LYS A 123 3.50 2.46 3.64
C LYS A 123 4.67 2.04 2.74
N LEU A 124 5.55 1.15 3.19
CA LEU A 124 6.64 0.65 2.37
C LEU A 124 6.12 -0.10 1.13
N ARG A 125 5.21 -1.06 1.32
CA ARG A 125 4.68 -1.91 0.23
C ARG A 125 3.82 -1.14 -0.76
N CYS A 126 3.08 -0.14 -0.28
CA CYS A 126 2.34 0.79 -1.14
C CYS A 126 3.25 1.88 -1.74
N GLY A 127 4.56 1.88 -1.48
CA GLY A 127 5.51 2.83 -2.06
C GLY A 127 5.39 4.27 -1.53
N ASN A 128 4.81 4.45 -0.35
CA ASN A 128 4.56 5.74 0.30
C ASN A 128 5.66 6.17 1.27
N LEU A 129 6.48 5.23 1.72
CA LEU A 129 7.61 5.52 2.62
C LEU A 129 8.70 6.35 1.90
N GLU A 130 8.91 6.06 0.61
CA GLU A 130 10.03 6.52 -0.20
C GLU A 130 9.58 7.67 -1.11
N GLU A 131 10.25 8.83 -1.03
CA GLU A 131 9.95 9.96 -1.91
C GLU A 131 10.33 9.66 -3.37
N ALA A 132 11.31 8.78 -3.60
CA ALA A 132 11.71 8.37 -4.94
C ALA A 132 10.57 7.70 -5.76
N ASN A 133 9.51 7.23 -5.10
CA ASN A 133 8.35 6.66 -5.78
C ASN A 133 7.30 7.70 -6.18
N LYS A 134 7.38 8.93 -5.68
CA LYS A 134 6.37 9.98 -5.87
C LYS A 134 6.59 10.71 -7.19
N PHE A 135 6.30 10.03 -8.30
CA PHE A 135 6.56 10.53 -9.65
C PHE A 135 5.91 11.89 -9.96
N TRP A 136 4.82 12.25 -9.28
CA TRP A 136 4.12 13.53 -9.43
C TRP A 136 4.83 14.71 -8.76
N LYS A 137 5.85 14.46 -7.93
CA LYS A 137 6.74 15.50 -7.39
C LYS A 137 7.88 15.89 -8.33
N ARG A 138 8.08 15.17 -9.45
CA ARG A 138 9.18 15.41 -10.40
C ARG A 138 9.22 16.81 -11.03
N GLU A 139 8.11 17.56 -11.01
CA GLU A 139 8.11 18.95 -11.49
C GLU A 139 8.78 19.92 -10.50
N LYS A 140 9.04 19.50 -9.25
CA LYS A 140 9.72 20.28 -8.22
C LYS A 140 11.07 19.62 -7.87
N GLU A 141 12.12 20.07 -8.56
CA GLU A 141 13.54 19.86 -8.26
C GLU A 141 14.01 18.43 -7.94
N ASP A 142 15.02 17.92 -8.67
CA ASP A 142 15.70 16.64 -8.42
C ASP A 142 16.14 16.41 -6.95
N ARG A 143 16.21 17.49 -6.16
CA ARG A 143 16.45 17.46 -4.71
C ARG A 143 15.39 16.73 -3.89
N GLU A 144 14.11 16.70 -4.28
CA GLU A 144 13.05 16.02 -3.49
C GLU A 144 13.13 14.50 -3.59
N MET A 145 13.92 13.97 -4.53
CA MET A 145 14.15 12.55 -4.71
C MET A 145 15.39 12.08 -3.97
N MET A 146 16.10 12.98 -3.28
CA MET A 146 17.30 12.65 -2.52
C MET A 146 16.94 12.10 -1.16
N CYS A 147 17.80 11.22 -0.63
CA CYS A 147 17.60 10.61 0.68
C CYS A 147 17.26 11.66 1.73
N VAL A 148 16.12 11.51 2.41
CA VAL A 148 15.67 12.50 3.41
C VAL A 148 16.63 12.64 4.60
N PHE A 149 17.45 11.62 4.85
CA PHE A 149 18.35 11.60 6.01
C PHE A 149 19.71 12.23 5.75
N CYS A 150 20.32 11.99 4.58
CA CYS A 150 21.66 12.48 4.27
C CYS A 150 21.70 13.50 3.13
N GLY A 151 20.62 13.64 2.36
CA GLY A 151 20.56 14.52 1.20
C GLY A 151 21.30 14.00 -0.04
N ASP A 152 21.78 12.76 -0.01
CA ASP A 152 22.54 12.13 -1.11
C ASP A 152 21.79 10.91 -1.69
N GLY A 153 22.08 10.58 -2.94
CA GLY A 153 21.50 9.40 -3.60
C GLY A 153 19.99 9.50 -3.79
N LYS A 154 19.31 8.36 -3.95
CA LYS A 154 17.85 8.31 -4.09
C LYS A 154 17.20 8.00 -2.75
N ASP A 155 16.05 8.61 -2.49
CA ASP A 155 15.22 8.31 -1.32
C ASP A 155 14.47 6.98 -1.48
N ASP A 156 15.22 5.89 -1.45
CA ASP A 156 14.69 4.52 -1.54
C ASP A 156 15.41 3.55 -0.58
N LEU A 157 14.75 2.43 -0.32
CA LEU A 157 15.22 1.36 0.56
C LEU A 157 16.56 0.78 0.10
N GLU A 158 16.82 0.71 -1.21
CA GLU A 158 18.11 0.19 -1.69
C GLU A 158 19.24 1.10 -1.25
N TYR A 159 19.04 2.41 -1.36
CA TYR A 159 19.98 3.40 -0.89
C TYR A 159 20.11 3.42 0.64
N TYR A 160 18.99 3.35 1.38
CA TYR A 160 19.02 3.32 2.85
C TYR A 160 19.84 2.15 3.40
N VAL A 161 19.67 0.96 2.82
CA VAL A 161 20.35 -0.25 3.28
C VAL A 161 21.82 -0.27 2.84
N LYS A 162 22.12 0.12 1.60
CA LYS A 162 23.47 -0.03 1.02
C LYS A 162 24.39 1.14 1.31
N PHE A 163 23.88 2.37 1.24
CA PHE A 163 24.72 3.55 1.04
C PHE A 163 24.50 4.65 2.07
N CYS A 164 23.29 4.82 2.60
CA CYS A 164 23.00 5.94 3.50
C CYS A 164 23.75 5.80 4.84
N GLU A 165 24.75 6.66 5.06
CA GLU A 165 25.58 6.62 6.26
C GLU A 165 24.81 6.82 7.58
N LYS A 166 23.66 7.51 7.54
CA LYS A 166 22.84 7.82 8.72
C LYS A 166 22.02 6.63 9.21
N VAL A 167 21.50 5.82 8.27
CA VAL A 167 20.52 4.77 8.59
C VAL A 167 20.98 3.36 8.28
N ARG A 168 22.02 3.15 7.45
CA ARG A 168 22.50 1.80 7.09
C ARG A 168 22.82 0.93 8.31
N GLY A 169 23.30 1.53 9.39
CA GLY A 169 23.62 0.84 10.64
C GLY A 169 22.41 0.22 11.33
N TRP A 170 21.20 0.76 11.10
CA TRP A 170 19.97 0.23 11.70
C TRP A 170 19.58 -1.14 11.15
N PHE A 171 20.09 -1.51 9.99
CA PHE A 171 19.77 -2.76 9.31
C PHE A 171 20.72 -3.90 9.66
N GLN A 172 21.82 -3.62 10.36
CA GLN A 172 22.86 -4.62 10.68
C GLN A 172 22.33 -5.79 11.53
N GLU A 173 21.28 -5.56 12.32
CA GLU A 173 20.61 -6.61 13.11
C GLU A 173 19.95 -7.70 12.25
N LEU A 174 19.68 -7.41 10.96
CA LEU A 174 19.09 -8.38 10.02
C LEU A 174 20.13 -9.13 9.20
N GLY A 175 21.41 -8.78 9.31
CA GLY A 175 22.53 -9.44 8.64
C GLY A 175 23.55 -8.47 8.05
N GLU A 176 24.56 -9.05 7.39
CA GLU A 176 25.63 -8.29 6.74
C GLU A 176 25.39 -8.07 5.24
N ASN A 177 24.63 -8.97 4.60
CA ASN A 177 24.35 -8.90 3.17
C ASN A 177 23.19 -7.95 2.85
N SER A 178 23.50 -6.78 2.30
CA SER A 178 22.50 -5.77 1.94
C SER A 178 21.42 -6.28 0.99
N ASP A 179 21.73 -7.16 0.04
CA ASP A 179 20.74 -7.69 -0.90
C ASP A 179 19.74 -8.64 -0.24
N GLU A 180 20.18 -9.38 0.77
CA GLU A 180 19.30 -10.23 1.59
C GLU A 180 18.41 -9.39 2.50
N ILE A 181 18.96 -8.36 3.14
CA ILE A 181 18.18 -7.40 3.94
C ILE A 181 17.07 -6.76 3.09
N ILE A 182 17.39 -6.32 1.87
CA ILE A 182 16.40 -5.72 0.96
C ILE A 182 15.28 -6.72 0.63
N LYS A 183 15.62 -8.01 0.42
CA LYS A 183 14.60 -9.06 0.20
C LYS A 183 13.73 -9.26 1.44
N ILE A 184 14.32 -9.29 2.64
CA ILE A 184 13.59 -9.40 3.91
C ILE A 184 12.59 -8.25 4.04
N PHE A 185 12.98 -7.01 3.73
CA PHE A 185 12.08 -5.86 3.81
C PHE A 185 10.94 -5.89 2.78
N ARG A 186 11.21 -6.40 1.57
CA ARG A 186 10.20 -6.53 0.51
C ARG A 186 9.19 -7.64 0.80
N ASP A 187 9.60 -8.66 1.54
CA ASP A 187 8.73 -9.77 1.91
C ASP A 187 7.54 -9.32 2.79
N GLU A 188 6.46 -10.09 2.81
CA GLU A 188 5.27 -9.79 3.60
C GLU A 188 5.35 -10.25 5.06
N ASN A 189 6.35 -11.05 5.42
CA ASN A 189 6.56 -11.44 6.82
C ASN A 189 6.93 -10.22 7.63
N LEU A 190 6.28 -10.09 8.79
CA LEU A 190 6.60 -9.07 9.78
C LEU A 190 7.03 -9.79 11.06
N ASP A 191 8.35 -10.01 11.16
CA ASP A 191 8.98 -10.42 12.42
C ASP A 191 9.27 -9.19 13.31
N GLU A 192 9.63 -9.45 14.56
CA GLU A 192 9.86 -8.43 15.58
C GLU A 192 11.01 -7.47 15.22
N THR A 193 12.11 -7.99 14.67
CA THR A 193 13.30 -7.18 14.32
C THR A 193 12.98 -6.26 13.14
N LYS A 194 12.40 -6.81 12.08
CA LYS A 194 11.95 -6.04 10.92
C LYS A 194 10.92 -4.99 11.32
N GLY A 195 9.95 -5.36 12.17
CA GLY A 195 8.91 -4.46 12.68
C GLY A 195 9.47 -3.25 13.41
N LYS A 196 10.44 -3.47 14.31
CA LYS A 196 11.13 -2.39 15.02
C LYS A 196 11.92 -1.46 14.07
N ILE A 197 12.65 -2.04 13.12
CA ILE A 197 13.47 -1.24 12.19
C ILE A 197 12.58 -0.43 11.25
N ILE A 198 11.54 -1.04 10.66
CA ILE A 198 10.68 -0.35 9.69
C ILE A 198 9.85 0.76 10.34
N SER A 199 9.33 0.53 11.56
CA SER A 199 8.57 1.55 12.30
C SER A 199 9.47 2.71 12.71
N ARG A 200 10.69 2.44 13.17
CA ARG A 200 11.71 3.47 13.44
C ARG A 200 12.03 4.27 12.19
N LEU A 201 12.32 3.59 11.07
CA LEU A 201 12.64 4.21 9.80
C LEU A 201 11.52 5.16 9.34
N TRP A 202 10.27 4.72 9.41
CA TRP A 202 9.12 5.56 9.08
C TRP A 202 9.02 6.80 9.96
N LYS A 203 9.06 6.64 11.29
CA LYS A 203 8.93 7.77 12.21
C LYS A 203 10.02 8.81 12.04
N GLU A 204 11.27 8.39 11.89
CA GLU A 204 12.39 9.31 11.66
C GLU A 204 12.29 9.99 10.29
N ASN A 205 11.82 9.28 9.26
CA ASN A 205 11.60 9.85 7.94
C ASN A 205 10.55 11.00 7.98
N GLU A 206 9.41 10.79 8.64
CA GLU A 206 8.38 11.83 8.79
C GLU A 206 8.91 13.05 9.58
N LYS A 207 9.68 12.83 10.65
CA LYS A 207 10.32 13.91 11.41
C LYS A 207 11.27 14.74 10.55
N GLU A 208 12.11 14.10 9.75
CA GLU A 208 13.03 14.82 8.85
C GLU A 208 12.28 15.62 7.79
N LYS A 209 11.18 15.09 7.25
CA LYS A 209 10.30 15.82 6.32
C LYS A 209 9.66 17.04 6.97
N GLU A 210 9.10 16.90 8.17
CA GLU A 210 8.55 18.03 8.92
C GLU A 210 9.60 19.11 9.20
N ASN A 211 10.80 18.70 9.61
CA ASN A 211 11.92 19.61 9.85
C ASN A 211 12.35 20.33 8.56
N ALA A 212 12.39 19.62 7.43
CA ALA A 212 12.70 20.21 6.14
C ALA A 212 11.63 21.22 5.68
N ASN A 213 10.34 20.92 5.87
CA ASN A 213 9.24 21.82 5.53
C ASN A 213 9.27 23.10 6.38
N LYS A 214 9.49 22.97 7.70
CA LYS A 214 9.68 24.10 8.62
C LYS A 214 10.84 24.99 8.18
N LYS A 215 11.98 24.41 7.78
CA LYS A 215 13.14 25.16 7.26
C LYS A 215 12.83 25.91 5.96
N ARG A 216 11.91 25.39 5.14
CA ARG A 216 11.49 25.99 3.86
C ARG A 216 10.37 27.04 4.02
N GLY A 217 9.81 27.22 5.22
CA GLY A 217 8.70 28.14 5.47
C GLY A 217 7.41 27.71 4.76
N VAL A 218 7.26 26.42 4.50
CA VAL A 218 6.04 25.83 3.92
C VAL A 218 5.25 25.22 5.07
N ASP A 219 4.28 25.99 5.59
CA ASP A 219 3.24 25.51 6.53
C ASP A 219 2.14 24.73 5.79
#